data_AF-A0A1I5JSK5-F1
#
_entry.id   AF-A0A1I5JSK5-F1
#
_cell.length_a   1.000
_cell.length_b   1.000
_cell.length_c   1.000
_cell.angle_alpha   90.00
_cell.angle_beta   90.00
_cell.angle_gamma   90.00
#
_symmetry.space_group_name_H-M   'P 1'
#
loop_
_entity.id
_entity.type
_entity.pdbx_description
1 polymer ?
#
loop_
_entity_poly.entity_id
_entity_poly.type
_entity_poly.pdbx_seq_one_letter_code
_entity_poly.pdbx_strand_id
1 'polypeptide(L)'
;MNFINAFTKQVERFFQENWWVTIIYIGMLILIYVDHAGDFIPVSLVSSLHFIGDILIMMMFTAYDQKNYRSAGYLQIISLLIFLSVKVYTGVAQKGWYYILADPIYILAAVKSYYLPVKGIDLKFINFASMTVLSAILLISFRIFGAEQIHIAPQQWIQTLGIHIFAIALCTTPESKLQYVLSVLGLTAMIVGSAFDVIYAWRDGDVKGLSISYMLLPLTVLIYRLKNLRQSFVKAS
;
A
#
# COMPACT_ATOMS: atom_id res chain seq x y z
N MET A 1 23.86 14.13 13.76
CA MET A 1 23.84 13.09 12.71
C MET A 1 22.83 13.52 11.65
N ASN A 2 23.25 13.68 10.40
CA ASN A 2 22.38 14.18 9.33
C ASN A 2 21.26 13.15 9.03
N PHE A 3 20.06 13.63 8.70
CA PHE A 3 18.88 12.81 8.42
C PHE A 3 19.16 11.70 7.40
N ILE A 4 19.91 12.01 6.35
CA ILE A 4 20.32 11.07 5.30
C ILE A 4 21.08 9.88 5.90
N ASN A 5 22.09 10.13 6.76
CA ASN A 5 22.86 9.07 7.39
C ASN A 5 22.02 8.19 8.32
N ALA A 6 21.00 8.77 8.97
CA ALA A 6 20.07 8.00 9.81
C ALA A 6 19.11 7.16 8.96
N PHE A 7 18.62 7.71 7.85
CA PHE A 7 17.75 7.02 6.91
C PHE A 7 18.49 5.85 6.23
N THR A 8 19.68 6.08 5.69
CA THR A 8 20.49 5.03 5.05
C THR A 8 20.75 3.86 5.99
N LYS A 9 21.14 4.13 7.25
CA LYS A 9 21.32 3.06 8.25
C LYS A 9 20.04 2.30 8.57
N GLN A 10 18.89 2.97 8.58
CA GLN A 10 17.60 2.28 8.75
C GLN A 10 17.28 1.38 7.55
N VAL A 11 17.55 1.83 6.32
CA VAL A 11 17.35 1.04 5.10
C VAL A 11 18.28 -0.17 5.08
N GLU A 12 19.57 0.02 5.37
CA GLU A 12 20.55 -1.08 5.48
C GLU A 12 20.10 -2.14 6.47
N ARG A 13 19.71 -1.72 7.68
CA ARG A 13 19.20 -2.61 8.72
C ARG A 13 17.93 -3.33 8.28
N PHE A 14 17.00 -2.63 7.63
CA PHE A 14 15.77 -3.23 7.11
C PHE A 14 16.07 -4.38 6.14
N PHE A 15 16.98 -4.17 5.18
CA PHE A 15 17.35 -5.20 4.21
C PHE A 15 18.12 -6.37 4.83
N GLN A 16 18.93 -6.12 5.85
CA GLN A 16 19.60 -7.20 6.60
C GLN A 16 18.58 -8.08 7.33
N GLU A 17 17.61 -7.48 8.01
CA GLU A 17 16.58 -8.20 8.77
C GLU A 17 15.49 -8.84 7.87
N ASN A 18 15.30 -8.30 6.66
CA ASN A 18 14.22 -8.67 5.73
C ASN A 18 14.72 -8.99 4.31
N TRP A 19 15.88 -9.63 4.18
CA TRP A 19 16.48 -10.01 2.88
C TRP A 19 15.52 -10.75 1.94
N TRP A 20 14.60 -11.54 2.50
CA TRP A 20 13.56 -12.28 1.77
C TRP A 20 12.65 -11.38 0.91
N VAL A 21 12.44 -10.12 1.32
CA VAL A 21 11.68 -9.11 0.55
C VAL A 21 12.35 -8.85 -0.80
N THR A 22 13.68 -8.81 -0.82
CA THR A 22 14.47 -8.60 -2.05
C THR A 22 14.36 -9.81 -2.99
N ILE A 23 14.30 -11.03 -2.43
CA ILE A 23 14.16 -12.24 -3.24
C ILE A 23 12.80 -12.30 -3.91
N ILE A 24 11.72 -11.98 -3.18
CA ILE A 24 10.37 -11.92 -3.77
C ILE A 24 10.34 -10.90 -4.91
N TYR A 25 10.96 -9.74 -4.71
CA TYR A 25 11.03 -8.70 -5.73
C TYR A 25 11.84 -9.13 -6.96
N ILE A 26 13.00 -9.75 -6.79
CA ILE A 26 13.80 -10.29 -7.91
C ILE A 26 13.00 -11.37 -8.66
N GLY A 27 12.37 -12.30 -7.93
CA GLY A 27 11.51 -13.33 -8.53
C GLY A 27 10.36 -12.73 -9.33
N MET A 28 9.71 -11.68 -8.81
CA MET A 28 8.69 -10.91 -9.53
C MET A 28 9.25 -10.28 -10.81
N LEU A 29 10.42 -9.64 -10.77
CA LEU A 29 11.04 -9.05 -11.96
C LEU A 29 11.37 -10.12 -13.01
N ILE A 30 11.83 -11.30 -12.59
CA ILE A 30 12.07 -12.43 -13.50
C ILE A 30 10.76 -12.90 -14.13
N LEU A 31 9.69 -13.05 -13.35
CA LEU A 31 8.38 -13.42 -13.89
C LEU A 31 7.88 -12.38 -14.89
N ILE A 32 7.96 -11.09 -14.56
CA ILE A 32 7.60 -9.99 -15.47
C ILE A 32 8.46 -10.03 -16.74
N TYR A 33 9.75 -10.33 -16.63
CA TYR A 33 10.65 -10.45 -17.79
C TYR A 33 10.30 -11.63 -18.70
N VAL A 34 10.03 -12.81 -18.12
CA VAL A 34 9.72 -14.03 -18.85
C VAL A 34 8.32 -13.98 -19.49
N ASP A 35 7.37 -13.32 -18.84
CA ASP A 35 5.96 -13.26 -19.26
C ASP A 35 5.66 -12.05 -20.17
N HIS A 36 6.67 -11.25 -20.57
CA HIS A 36 6.46 -10.07 -21.44
C HIS A 36 6.90 -10.23 -22.90
N ALA A 37 5.89 -10.48 -23.72
CA ALA A 37 5.69 -9.82 -25.01
C ALA A 37 5.33 -8.32 -24.82
N GLY A 38 6.33 -7.45 -24.64
CA GLY A 38 6.19 -5.97 -24.74
C GLY A 38 6.40 -5.14 -23.46
N ASP A 39 7.12 -4.01 -23.58
CA ASP A 39 7.36 -2.92 -22.60
C ASP A 39 7.84 -3.30 -21.18
N PHE A 40 8.83 -4.18 -21.09
CA PHE A 40 9.56 -4.51 -19.85
C PHE A 40 10.06 -3.27 -19.08
N ILE A 41 10.58 -2.26 -19.79
CA ILE A 41 11.18 -1.07 -19.15
C ILE A 41 10.13 -0.29 -18.34
N PRO A 42 9.01 0.19 -18.92
CA PRO A 42 7.95 0.83 -18.15
C PRO A 42 7.44 0.01 -16.96
N VAL A 43 7.22 -1.29 -17.15
CA VAL A 43 6.66 -2.15 -16.09
C VAL A 43 7.67 -2.33 -14.95
N SER A 44 8.95 -2.55 -15.26
CA SER A 44 10.00 -2.66 -14.26
C SER A 44 10.16 -1.36 -13.45
N LEU A 45 10.10 -0.19 -14.09
CA LEU A 45 10.15 1.11 -13.42
C LEU A 45 8.99 1.30 -12.45
N VAL A 46 7.76 1.07 -12.91
CA VAL A 46 6.57 1.21 -12.06
C VAL A 46 6.61 0.23 -10.89
N SER A 47 6.98 -1.02 -11.16
CA SER A 47 7.08 -2.06 -10.12
C SER A 47 8.19 -1.74 -9.10
N SER A 48 9.30 -1.14 -9.55
CA SER A 48 10.39 -0.67 -8.67
C SER A 48 9.93 0.45 -7.75
N LEU A 49 9.22 1.45 -8.29
CA LEU A 49 8.68 2.54 -7.48
C LEU A 49 7.66 2.02 -6.47
N HIS A 50 6.75 1.13 -6.88
CA HIS A 50 5.79 0.50 -5.98
C HIS A 50 6.50 -0.27 -4.86
N PHE A 51 7.52 -1.06 -5.20
CA PHE A 51 8.32 -1.81 -4.24
C PHE A 51 9.02 -0.89 -3.21
N ILE A 52 9.60 0.23 -3.66
CA ILE A 52 10.17 1.23 -2.76
C ILE A 52 9.08 1.80 -1.83
N GLY A 53 7.90 2.11 -2.36
CA GLY A 53 6.75 2.54 -1.56
C GLY A 53 6.37 1.54 -0.47
N ASP A 54 6.35 0.24 -0.80
CA ASP A 54 6.02 -0.83 0.16
C ASP A 54 7.11 -1.02 1.22
N ILE A 55 8.40 -0.89 0.86
CA ILE A 55 9.50 -0.86 1.83
C ILE A 55 9.30 0.27 2.85
N LEU A 56 8.94 1.47 2.39
CA LEU A 56 8.70 2.60 3.28
C LEU A 56 7.52 2.35 4.23
N ILE A 57 6.47 1.66 3.77
CA ILE A 57 5.36 1.22 4.62
C ILE A 57 5.80 0.20 5.67
N MET A 58 6.61 -0.79 5.29
CA MET A 58 7.15 -1.78 6.24
C MET A 58 8.08 -1.13 7.28
N MET A 59 8.94 -0.19 6.84
CA MET A 59 9.78 0.62 7.73
C MET A 59 8.93 1.52 8.63
N MET A 60 7.83 2.08 8.14
CA MET A 60 6.89 2.87 8.94
C MET A 60 6.28 2.02 10.06
N PHE A 61 5.85 0.79 9.77
CA PHE A 61 5.39 -0.13 10.82
C PHE A 61 6.48 -0.42 11.86
N THR A 62 7.72 -0.65 11.41
CA THR A 62 8.87 -0.81 12.32
C THR A 62 9.05 0.41 13.22
N ALA A 63 8.96 1.60 12.65
CA ALA A 63 9.13 2.85 13.38
C ALA A 63 8.00 3.06 14.41
N TYR A 64 6.76 2.67 14.10
CA TYR A 64 5.67 2.65 15.08
C TYR A 64 5.94 1.69 16.23
N ASP A 65 6.37 0.45 15.96
CA ASP A 65 6.68 -0.54 17.00
C ASP A 65 7.85 -0.10 17.92
N GLN A 66 8.74 0.76 17.41
CA GLN A 66 9.84 1.39 18.16
C GLN A 66 9.46 2.72 18.82
N LYS A 67 8.18 3.13 18.76
CA LYS A 67 7.66 4.41 19.25
C LYS A 67 8.33 5.64 18.62
N ASN A 68 8.93 5.48 17.44
CA ASN A 68 9.52 6.57 16.66
C ASN A 68 8.48 7.16 15.69
N TYR A 69 7.43 7.76 16.25
CA TYR A 69 6.28 8.28 15.50
C TYR A 69 6.68 9.37 14.48
N ARG A 70 7.72 10.14 14.76
CA ARG A 70 8.23 11.17 13.84
C ARG A 70 8.81 10.54 12.57
N SER A 71 9.63 9.50 12.70
CA SER A 71 10.17 8.78 11.55
C SER A 71 9.06 8.09 10.75
N ALA A 72 8.09 7.49 11.44
CA ALA A 72 6.95 6.86 10.79
C ALA A 72 6.13 7.85 9.94
N GLY A 73 5.87 9.06 10.46
CA GLY A 73 5.18 10.12 9.72
C GLY A 73 5.92 10.54 8.44
N TYR A 74 7.25 10.69 8.48
CA TYR A 74 8.03 10.99 7.27
C TYR A 74 7.97 9.84 6.26
N LEU A 75 8.14 8.59 6.71
CA LEU A 75 8.08 7.41 5.84
C LEU A 75 6.72 7.29 5.14
N GLN A 76 5.63 7.55 5.86
CA GLN A 76 4.27 7.53 5.29
C GLN A 76 4.04 8.62 4.25
N ILE A 77 4.59 9.83 4.46
CA ILE A 77 4.48 10.92 3.48
C ILE A 77 5.29 10.58 2.22
N ILE A 78 6.50 10.05 2.37
CA ILE A 78 7.33 9.66 1.22
C ILE A 78 6.66 8.51 0.45
N SER A 79 6.13 7.49 1.15
CA SER A 79 5.41 6.40 0.50
C SER A 79 4.16 6.90 -0.24
N LEU A 80 3.41 7.83 0.36
CA LEU A 80 2.27 8.48 -0.29
C LEU A 80 2.66 9.14 -1.61
N LEU A 81 3.73 9.94 -1.62
CA LEU A 81 4.17 10.64 -2.83
C LEU A 81 4.57 9.65 -3.94
N ILE A 82 5.25 8.56 -3.57
CA ILE A 82 5.61 7.50 -4.51
C ILE A 82 4.36 6.81 -5.06
N PHE A 83 3.44 6.36 -4.19
CA PHE A 83 2.21 5.68 -4.64
C PHE A 83 1.32 6.59 -5.48
N LEU A 84 1.20 7.87 -5.13
CA LEU A 84 0.45 8.84 -5.93
C LEU A 84 1.07 8.99 -7.33
N SER A 85 2.40 9.08 -7.42
CA SER A 85 3.10 9.16 -8.72
C SER A 85 2.86 7.93 -9.58
N VAL A 86 2.92 6.74 -8.98
CA VAL A 86 2.61 5.46 -9.64
C VAL A 86 1.17 5.44 -10.13
N LYS A 87 0.20 5.81 -9.28
CA LYS A 87 -1.23 5.81 -9.61
C LYS A 87 -1.60 6.82 -10.69
N VAL A 88 -0.99 8.01 -10.69
CA VAL A 88 -1.20 9.00 -11.76
C VAL A 88 -0.69 8.45 -13.09
N TYR A 89 0.50 7.85 -13.10
CA TYR A 89 1.05 7.21 -14.30
C TYR A 89 0.14 6.08 -14.80
N THR A 90 -0.26 5.15 -13.93
CA THR A 90 -1.10 4.00 -14.32
C THR A 90 -2.53 4.41 -14.67
N GLY A 91 -3.08 5.43 -14.01
CA GLY A 91 -4.35 6.05 -14.38
C GLY A 91 -4.34 6.60 -15.80
N VAL A 92 -3.34 7.42 -16.14
CA VAL A 92 -3.21 8.02 -17.48
C VAL A 92 -2.88 6.98 -18.54
N ALA A 93 -1.89 6.12 -18.31
CA ALA A 93 -1.38 5.19 -19.31
C ALA A 93 -2.28 3.95 -19.50
N GLN A 94 -2.96 3.49 -18.43
CA GLN A 94 -3.68 2.22 -18.43
C GLN A 94 -5.17 2.36 -18.08
N LYS A 95 -5.67 3.60 -17.95
CA LYS A 95 -7.07 3.91 -17.59
C LYS A 95 -7.53 3.33 -16.24
N GLY A 96 -6.58 2.99 -15.36
CA GLY A 96 -6.82 2.41 -14.03
C GLY A 96 -7.27 3.42 -12.97
N TRP A 97 -8.14 4.38 -13.32
CA TRP A 97 -8.51 5.51 -12.45
C TRP A 97 -9.20 5.10 -11.15
N TYR A 98 -9.76 3.89 -11.08
CA TYR A 98 -10.38 3.36 -9.87
C TYR A 98 -9.42 3.26 -8.68
N TYR A 99 -8.11 3.14 -8.92
CA TYR A 99 -7.09 3.11 -7.86
C TYR A 99 -6.92 4.43 -7.10
N ILE A 100 -7.27 5.55 -7.72
CA ILE A 100 -7.14 6.89 -7.13
C ILE A 100 -8.29 7.18 -6.16
N LEU A 101 -9.37 6.39 -6.20
CA LEU A 101 -10.53 6.58 -5.35
C LEU A 101 -10.19 6.54 -3.85
N ALA A 102 -9.19 5.75 -3.46
CA ALA A 102 -8.73 5.66 -2.07
C ALA A 102 -7.77 6.78 -1.66
N ASP A 103 -7.25 7.57 -2.59
CA ASP A 103 -6.18 8.55 -2.34
C ASP A 103 -6.59 9.66 -1.37
N PRO A 104 -7.82 10.22 -1.40
CA PRO A 104 -8.23 11.20 -0.39
C PRO A 104 -8.08 10.68 1.04
N ILE A 105 -8.43 9.41 1.29
CA ILE A 105 -8.29 8.79 2.61
C ILE A 105 -6.81 8.61 2.96
N TYR A 106 -6.02 8.12 2.02
CA TYR A 106 -4.61 7.85 2.25
C TYR A 106 -3.79 9.14 2.45
N ILE A 107 -4.13 10.21 1.75
CA ILE A 107 -3.59 11.56 1.96
C ILE A 107 -3.90 12.02 3.38
N LEU A 108 -5.17 11.94 3.81
CA LEU A 108 -5.55 12.33 5.17
C LEU A 108 -4.86 11.47 6.24
N ALA A 109 -4.67 10.17 5.97
CA ALA A 109 -3.89 9.28 6.82
C ALA A 109 -2.46 9.78 7.02
N ALA A 110 -1.76 10.07 5.92
CA ALA A 110 -0.37 10.51 5.96
C ALA A 110 -0.23 11.89 6.63
N VAL A 111 -1.16 12.81 6.34
CA VAL A 111 -1.23 14.12 6.98
C VAL A 111 -1.40 13.97 8.49
N LYS A 112 -2.34 13.15 8.96
CA LYS A 112 -2.54 12.90 10.40
C LYS A 112 -1.27 12.32 11.05
N SER A 113 -0.69 11.29 10.44
CA SER A 113 0.52 10.63 10.95
C SER A 113 1.73 11.56 11.02
N TYR A 114 1.76 12.62 10.21
CA TYR A 114 2.80 13.64 10.24
C TYR A 114 2.53 14.75 11.27
N TYR A 115 1.30 15.28 11.31
CA TYR A 115 0.99 16.51 12.04
C TYR A 115 1.12 16.36 13.56
N LEU A 116 0.62 15.27 14.14
CA LEU A 116 0.71 15.10 15.59
C LEU A 116 2.17 14.92 16.06
N PRO A 117 2.96 13.99 15.51
CA PRO A 117 4.32 13.74 15.99
C PRO A 117 5.34 14.83 15.64
N VAL A 118 5.11 15.59 14.56
CA VAL A 118 6.08 16.58 14.04
C VAL A 118 5.69 18.01 14.40
N LYS A 119 4.39 18.33 14.38
CA LYS A 119 3.87 19.68 14.62
C LYS A 119 3.11 19.82 15.93
N GLY A 120 2.84 18.72 16.65
CA GLY A 120 2.08 18.73 17.90
C GLY A 120 0.59 19.01 17.72
N ILE A 121 0.07 18.93 16.49
CA ILE A 121 -1.33 19.24 16.17
C ILE A 121 -2.11 17.93 16.00
N ASP A 122 -3.10 17.71 16.87
CA ASP A 122 -3.99 16.56 16.80
C ASP A 122 -5.20 16.83 15.88
N LEU A 123 -5.22 16.17 14.71
CA LEU A 123 -6.31 16.26 13.74
C LEU A 123 -7.43 15.28 14.11
N LYS A 124 -8.18 15.58 15.17
CA LYS A 124 -9.22 14.71 15.74
C LYS A 124 -10.33 14.31 14.77
N PHE A 125 -10.62 15.17 13.79
CA PHE A 125 -11.60 14.90 12.75
C PHE A 125 -11.15 13.82 11.75
N ILE A 126 -9.85 13.50 11.69
CA ILE A 126 -9.33 12.38 10.90
C ILE A 126 -9.26 11.16 11.83
N ASN A 127 -10.29 10.34 11.82
CA ASN A 127 -10.41 9.15 12.67
C ASN A 127 -11.12 8.00 11.94
N PHE A 128 -11.14 6.82 12.54
CA PHE A 128 -11.74 5.62 11.96
C PHE A 128 -13.16 5.85 11.41
N ALA A 129 -14.05 6.48 12.20
CA ALA A 129 -15.43 6.71 11.80
C ALA A 129 -15.53 7.67 10.61
N SER A 130 -14.87 8.84 10.69
CA SER A 130 -14.86 9.82 9.61
C SER A 130 -14.29 9.27 8.30
N MET A 131 -13.23 8.46 8.36
CA MET A 131 -12.60 7.88 7.18
C MET A 131 -13.43 6.75 6.59
N THR A 132 -14.16 6.00 7.41
CA THR A 132 -15.11 4.99 6.95
C THR A 132 -16.30 5.65 6.24
N VAL A 133 -16.85 6.73 6.79
CA VAL A 133 -17.92 7.50 6.14
C VAL A 133 -17.43 8.10 4.82
N LEU A 134 -16.25 8.72 4.80
CA LEU A 134 -15.66 9.25 3.57
C LEU A 134 -15.44 8.14 2.53
N SER A 135 -14.94 6.98 2.93
CA SER A 135 -14.81 5.80 2.07
C SER A 135 -16.13 5.37 1.45
N ALA A 136 -17.19 5.29 2.25
CA ALA A 136 -18.50 4.91 1.75
C ALA A 136 -19.02 5.94 0.74
N ILE A 137 -18.88 7.24 1.04
CA ILE A 137 -19.26 8.31 0.12
C ILE A 137 -18.50 8.18 -1.20
N LEU A 138 -17.17 8.04 -1.17
CA LEU A 138 -16.35 7.91 -2.38
C LEU A 138 -16.76 6.71 -3.24
N LEU A 139 -16.92 5.54 -2.62
CA LEU A 139 -17.34 4.31 -3.32
C LEU A 139 -18.74 4.43 -3.94
N ILE A 140 -19.70 4.98 -3.20
CA ILE A 140 -21.08 5.17 -3.68
C ILE A 140 -21.11 6.21 -4.80
N SER A 141 -20.46 7.36 -4.62
CA SER A 141 -20.38 8.41 -5.64
C SER A 141 -19.71 7.88 -6.92
N PHE A 142 -18.63 7.11 -6.80
CA PHE A 142 -18.00 6.48 -7.95
C PHE A 142 -18.95 5.50 -8.66
N ARG A 143 -19.72 4.71 -7.89
CA ARG A 143 -20.69 3.77 -8.46
C ARG A 143 -21.86 4.47 -9.16
N ILE A 144 -22.32 5.61 -8.67
CA ILE A 144 -23.47 6.34 -9.26
C ILE A 144 -23.02 7.18 -10.46
N PHE A 145 -21.92 7.94 -10.33
CA PHE A 145 -21.53 8.94 -11.32
C PHE A 145 -20.41 8.48 -12.26
N GLY A 146 -19.59 7.50 -11.84
CA GLY A 146 -18.44 7.01 -12.61
C GLY A 146 -18.67 5.69 -13.35
N ALA A 147 -19.66 4.89 -12.94
CA ALA A 147 -19.86 3.54 -13.47
C ALA A 147 -20.31 3.49 -14.94
N GLU A 148 -20.93 4.56 -15.46
CA GLU A 148 -21.30 4.64 -16.89
C GLU A 148 -20.09 4.85 -17.81
N GLN A 149 -18.98 5.39 -17.29
CA GLN A 149 -17.78 5.71 -18.07
C GLN A 149 -16.62 4.73 -17.82
N ILE A 150 -16.60 4.04 -16.67
CA ILE A 150 -15.55 3.11 -16.26
C ILE A 150 -16.19 1.81 -15.79
N HIS A 151 -16.20 0.78 -16.65
CA HIS A 151 -16.65 -0.55 -16.25
C HIS A 151 -15.58 -1.19 -15.36
N ILE A 152 -15.85 -1.29 -14.06
CA ILE A 152 -14.99 -1.98 -13.09
C ILE A 152 -15.45 -3.44 -12.94
N ALA A 153 -14.53 -4.37 -13.17
CA ALA A 153 -14.79 -5.79 -12.97
C ALA A 153 -14.93 -6.15 -11.47
N PRO A 154 -15.66 -7.21 -11.09
CA PRO A 154 -15.88 -7.56 -9.69
C PRO A 154 -14.59 -7.69 -8.85
N GLN A 155 -13.52 -8.26 -9.40
CA GLN A 155 -12.25 -8.43 -8.71
C GLN A 155 -11.50 -7.11 -8.47
N GLN A 156 -11.65 -6.13 -9.37
CA GLN A 156 -11.13 -4.78 -9.20
C GLN A 156 -11.86 -4.03 -8.08
N TRP A 157 -13.15 -4.31 -7.86
CA TRP A 157 -13.88 -3.83 -6.68
C TRP A 157 -13.33 -4.40 -5.38
N ILE A 158 -13.06 -5.71 -5.32
CA ILE A 158 -12.46 -6.35 -4.14
C ILE A 158 -11.11 -5.69 -3.82
N GLN A 159 -10.27 -5.50 -4.84
CA GLN A 159 -8.98 -4.85 -4.68
C GLN A 159 -9.14 -3.40 -4.18
N THR A 160 -10.05 -2.63 -4.77
CA THR A 160 -10.31 -1.22 -4.40
C THR A 160 -10.81 -1.10 -2.97
N LEU A 161 -11.71 -1.97 -2.53
CA LEU A 161 -12.17 -2.05 -1.15
C LEU A 161 -11.00 -2.37 -0.21
N GLY A 162 -10.12 -3.30 -0.60
CA GLY A 162 -8.90 -3.60 0.13
C GLY A 162 -8.01 -2.37 0.36
N ILE A 163 -7.80 -1.56 -0.68
CA ILE A 163 -7.03 -0.31 -0.59
C ILE A 163 -7.69 0.68 0.37
N HIS A 164 -9.03 0.83 0.33
CA HIS A 164 -9.75 1.72 1.25
C HIS A 164 -9.62 1.24 2.70
N ILE A 165 -9.84 -0.05 2.96
CA ILE A 165 -9.72 -0.64 4.30
C ILE A 165 -8.28 -0.45 4.82
N PHE A 166 -7.27 -0.66 3.98
CA PHE A 166 -5.87 -0.44 4.33
C PHE A 166 -5.58 1.04 4.64
N ALA A 167 -6.05 1.96 3.81
CA ALA A 167 -5.89 3.40 4.04
C ALA A 167 -6.57 3.85 5.34
N ILE A 168 -7.77 3.33 5.64
CA ILE A 168 -8.46 3.57 6.92
C ILE A 168 -7.63 3.02 8.09
N ALA A 169 -7.04 1.83 7.95
CA ALA A 169 -6.16 1.25 8.98
C ALA A 169 -5.04 2.22 9.35
N LEU A 170 -4.44 2.88 8.36
CA LEU A 170 -3.36 3.85 8.57
C LEU A 170 -3.82 5.15 9.27
N CYS A 171 -5.12 5.45 9.31
CA CYS A 171 -5.69 6.57 10.08
C CYS A 171 -6.00 6.22 11.55
N THR A 172 -6.01 4.94 11.89
CA THR A 172 -6.31 4.48 13.26
C THR A 172 -5.11 4.65 14.19
N THR A 173 -5.33 4.50 15.50
CA THR A 173 -4.26 4.61 16.49
C THR A 173 -3.15 3.59 16.17
N PRO A 174 -1.87 4.04 16.07
CA PRO A 174 -0.74 3.14 15.87
C PRO A 174 -0.73 2.01 16.90
N GLU A 175 -0.32 0.82 16.47
CA GLU A 175 -0.15 -0.36 17.33
C GLU A 175 -1.48 -0.90 17.92
N SER A 176 -2.63 -0.32 17.59
CA SER A 176 -3.92 -0.82 18.05
C SER A 176 -4.33 -2.12 17.36
N LYS A 177 -5.08 -2.97 18.06
CA LYS A 177 -5.68 -4.19 17.49
C LYS A 177 -6.53 -3.88 16.25
N LEU A 178 -7.25 -2.76 16.26
CA LEU A 178 -8.05 -2.32 15.13
C LEU A 178 -7.19 -1.99 13.91
N GLN A 179 -6.10 -1.23 14.08
CA GLN A 179 -5.14 -0.96 13.00
C GLN A 179 -4.66 -2.25 12.37
N TYR A 180 -4.26 -3.21 13.20
CA TYR A 180 -3.74 -4.48 12.75
C TYR A 180 -4.76 -5.26 11.92
N VAL A 181 -5.97 -5.47 12.47
CA VAL A 181 -7.04 -6.23 11.81
C VAL A 181 -7.40 -5.60 10.47
N LEU A 182 -7.60 -4.29 10.44
CA LEU A 182 -7.91 -3.57 9.20
C LEU A 182 -6.75 -3.65 8.20
N SER A 183 -5.50 -3.54 8.65
CA SER A 183 -4.34 -3.67 7.75
C SER A 183 -4.30 -5.04 7.09
N VAL A 184 -4.51 -6.12 7.87
CA VAL A 184 -4.52 -7.49 7.36
C VAL A 184 -5.69 -7.71 6.41
N LEU A 185 -6.91 -7.30 6.78
CA LEU A 185 -8.09 -7.43 5.93
C LEU A 185 -7.93 -6.67 4.61
N GLY A 186 -7.44 -5.43 4.68
CA GLY A 186 -7.20 -4.59 3.52
C GLY A 186 -6.17 -5.21 2.56
N LEU A 187 -5.00 -5.59 3.08
CA LEU A 187 -3.96 -6.24 2.29
C LEU A 187 -4.42 -7.57 1.70
N THR A 188 -5.18 -8.37 2.46
CA THR A 188 -5.73 -9.65 1.98
C THR A 188 -6.70 -9.42 0.82
N ALA A 189 -7.62 -8.46 0.94
CA ALA A 189 -8.54 -8.13 -0.14
C ALA A 189 -7.80 -7.59 -1.38
N MET A 190 -6.76 -6.78 -1.20
CA MET A 190 -5.90 -6.35 -2.31
C MET A 190 -5.26 -7.53 -3.04
N ILE A 191 -4.64 -8.46 -2.31
CA ILE A 191 -3.98 -9.64 -2.88
C ILE A 191 -4.99 -10.54 -3.59
N VAL A 192 -6.15 -10.81 -2.97
CA VAL A 192 -7.20 -11.66 -3.55
C VAL A 192 -7.72 -11.04 -4.85
N GLY A 193 -8.05 -9.75 -4.84
CA GLY A 193 -8.50 -9.05 -6.06
C GLY A 193 -7.49 -9.11 -7.19
N SER A 194 -6.21 -8.83 -6.89
CA SER A 194 -5.12 -8.91 -7.87
C SER A 194 -4.81 -10.33 -8.34
N ALA A 195 -4.92 -11.33 -7.46
CA ALA A 195 -4.71 -12.73 -7.82
C ALA A 195 -5.76 -13.20 -8.83
N PHE A 196 -7.03 -12.80 -8.67
CA PHE A 196 -8.05 -13.05 -9.68
C PHE A 196 -7.71 -12.41 -11.02
N ASP A 197 -7.25 -11.15 -11.03
CA ASP A 197 -6.83 -10.48 -12.27
C ASP A 197 -5.67 -11.21 -12.95
N VAL A 198 -4.67 -11.68 -12.20
CA VAL A 198 -3.55 -12.47 -12.75
C VAL A 198 -4.03 -13.80 -13.33
N ILE A 199 -4.92 -14.53 -12.63
CA ILE A 199 -5.45 -15.81 -13.10
C ILE A 199 -6.25 -15.65 -14.39
N TYR A 200 -7.13 -14.64 -14.46
CA TYR A 200 -7.90 -14.35 -15.68
C TYR A 200 -6.98 -13.92 -16.83
N ALA A 201 -5.99 -13.09 -16.53
CA ALA A 201 -5.02 -12.63 -17.53
C ALA A 201 -4.16 -13.79 -18.07
N TRP A 202 -3.75 -14.75 -17.25
CA TRP A 202 -3.06 -15.97 -17.70
C TRP A 202 -3.94 -16.85 -18.58
N ARG A 203 -5.22 -17.00 -18.24
CA ARG A 203 -6.17 -17.78 -19.03
C ARG A 203 -6.40 -17.15 -20.41
N ASP A 204 -6.50 -15.82 -20.45
CA ASP A 204 -6.87 -15.07 -21.64
C ASP A 204 -5.63 -14.62 -22.46
N GLY A 205 -4.41 -14.90 -21.98
CA GLY A 205 -3.14 -14.63 -22.66
C GLY A 205 -2.67 -13.16 -22.63
N ASP A 206 -3.26 -12.31 -21.78
CA ASP A 206 -2.98 -10.86 -21.65
C ASP A 206 -2.45 -10.51 -20.25
N VAL A 207 -1.36 -11.17 -19.84
CA VAL A 207 -0.77 -10.92 -18.52
C VAL A 207 -0.06 -9.58 -18.52
N LYS A 208 -0.66 -8.62 -17.82
CA LYS A 208 -0.02 -7.33 -17.55
C LYS A 208 0.89 -7.51 -16.35
N GLY A 209 2.20 -7.26 -16.51
CA GLY A 209 3.20 -7.45 -15.45
C GLY A 209 2.93 -6.55 -14.23
N LEU A 210 2.16 -5.48 -14.44
CA LEU A 210 1.67 -4.63 -13.38
C LEU A 210 0.67 -5.34 -12.43
N SER A 211 -0.17 -6.25 -12.94
CA SER A 211 -1.11 -7.03 -12.12
C SER A 211 -0.37 -7.99 -11.17
N ILE A 212 0.73 -8.58 -11.66
CA ILE A 212 1.63 -9.41 -10.84
C ILE A 212 2.26 -8.55 -9.72
N SER A 213 2.71 -7.34 -10.05
CA SER A 213 3.24 -6.39 -9.08
C SER A 213 2.22 -6.02 -8.01
N TYR A 214 0.97 -5.75 -8.40
CA TYR A 214 -0.11 -5.44 -7.46
C TYR A 214 -0.55 -6.61 -6.58
N MET A 215 -0.18 -7.85 -6.92
CA MET A 215 -0.40 -9.03 -6.09
C MET A 215 0.76 -9.28 -5.13
N LEU A 216 1.98 -9.41 -5.69
CA LEU A 216 3.15 -9.86 -4.93
C LEU A 216 3.63 -8.80 -3.94
N LEU A 217 3.54 -7.52 -4.28
CA LEU A 217 4.06 -6.48 -3.41
C LEU A 217 3.20 -6.27 -2.15
N PRO A 218 1.86 -6.17 -2.21
CA PRO A 218 1.02 -6.17 -1.00
C PRO A 218 1.15 -7.48 -0.20
N LEU A 219 1.42 -8.61 -0.86
CA LEU A 219 1.73 -9.87 -0.18
C LEU A 219 3.01 -9.76 0.67
N THR A 220 4.05 -9.08 0.19
CA THR A 220 5.25 -8.84 1.02
C THR A 220 4.91 -8.01 2.27
N VAL A 221 4.11 -6.95 2.12
CA VAL A 221 3.68 -6.13 3.26
C VAL A 221 2.82 -6.94 4.23
N LEU A 222 1.94 -7.82 3.72
CA LEU A 222 1.13 -8.71 4.54
C LEU A 222 1.99 -9.69 5.35
N ILE A 223 2.90 -10.42 4.68
CA ILE A 223 3.80 -11.37 5.35
C ILE A 223 4.62 -10.65 6.42
N TYR A 224 5.15 -9.47 6.11
CA TYR A 224 5.87 -8.63 7.05
C TYR A 224 5.01 -8.27 8.27
N ARG A 225 3.77 -7.81 8.04
CA ARG A 225 2.83 -7.45 9.11
C ARG A 225 2.44 -8.64 9.98
N LEU A 226 2.20 -9.80 9.38
CA LEU A 226 1.90 -11.06 10.08
C LEU A 226 3.10 -11.54 10.92
N LYS A 227 4.33 -11.42 10.42
CA LYS A 227 5.55 -11.82 11.15
C LYS A 227 5.73 -10.99 12.43
N ASN A 228 5.42 -9.70 12.37
CA ASN A 228 5.57 -8.80 13.52
C ASN A 228 4.42 -8.90 14.54
N LEU A 229 3.25 -9.48 14.19
CA LEU A 229 2.13 -9.77 15.10
C LEU A 229 2.59 -10.48 16.39
N ARG A 230 3.49 -11.47 16.25
CA ARG A 230 3.95 -12.29 17.39
C ARG A 230 4.66 -11.44 18.46
N GLN A 231 5.23 -10.30 18.09
CA GLN A 231 5.91 -9.42 19.03
C GLN A 231 4.96 -8.43 19.72
N SER A 232 3.90 -7.99 19.03
CA SER A 232 2.96 -7.00 19.56
C SER A 232 1.94 -7.61 20.54
N PHE A 233 1.44 -8.82 20.28
CA PHE A 233 0.47 -9.48 21.17
C PHE A 233 1.11 -10.04 22.44
N VAL A 234 2.37 -10.48 22.38
CA VAL A 234 3.12 -10.96 23.56
C VAL A 234 3.52 -9.81 24.49
N LYS A 235 3.63 -8.58 23.99
CA LYS A 235 3.92 -7.39 24.82
C LYS A 235 2.68 -6.74 25.44
N ALA A 236 1.49 -7.10 24.97
CA ALA A 236 0.21 -6.57 25.44
C ALA A 236 -0.49 -7.51 26.45
N SER A 237 0.07 -8.68 26.69
CA SER A 237 -0.31 -9.66 27.73
C SER A 237 0.64 -9.58 28.91
#